data_AF-A0A1H7NBM4-F1
#
_entry.id   AF-A0A1H7NBM4-F1
#
_cell.length_a   1.000
_cell.length_b   1.000
_cell.length_c   1.000
_cell.angle_alpha   90.00
_cell.angle_beta   90.00
_cell.angle_gamma   90.00
#
_symmetry.space_group_name_H-M   'P 1'
#
loop_
_entity.id
_entity.type
_entity.pdbx_description
1 polymer ?
#
loop_
_entity_poly.entity_id
_entity_poly.type
_entity_poly.pdbx_seq_one_letter_code
_entity_poly.pdbx_strand_id
1 'polypeptide(L)'
;MAVSICILLLFLNNSAAQSTATVYTPKGTPVTVLVLAEASQSQISSWNAQATAAFPNATIVSNSSAKYNCHGYAWYLTECAGCTQYWMNTPGDDKYWQDCSYVEVSASQAQKISYASDDHSAVKSVVAGKYESKWGSWPVMRHNPTDTPYDETTLKYYIKPSLSGPSNFCTTGNFSVVAPSGTSVTWSVNPSSAATFPSGS
;
A
#
# COMPACT_ATOMS: atom_id res chain seq x y z
N MET A 1 -25.03 -7.33 -9.90
CA MET A 1 -24.56 -7.72 -11.26
C MET A 1 -23.14 -7.23 -11.38
N ALA A 2 -22.17 -8.11 -11.09
CA ALA A 2 -20.77 -7.81 -11.34
C ALA A 2 -20.55 -7.98 -12.84
N VAL A 3 -20.43 -6.86 -13.56
CA VAL A 3 -19.97 -6.93 -14.95
C VAL A 3 -18.47 -7.15 -14.85
N SER A 4 -18.05 -8.41 -14.91
CA SER A 4 -16.64 -8.75 -15.09
C SER A 4 -16.29 -8.36 -16.53
N ILE A 5 -15.99 -7.08 -16.73
CA ILE A 5 -15.33 -6.60 -17.94
C ILE A 5 -13.89 -7.11 -17.79
N CYS A 6 -13.56 -8.15 -18.55
CA CYS A 6 -12.19 -8.53 -18.82
C CYS A 6 -11.55 -7.36 -19.59
N ILE A 7 -11.07 -6.34 -18.85
CA ILE A 7 -10.32 -5.24 -19.42
C ILE A 7 -8.96 -5.82 -19.74
N LEU A 8 -8.70 -5.97 -21.03
CA LEU A 8 -7.36 -6.20 -21.55
C LEU A 8 -6.50 -5.03 -21.07
N LEU A 9 -5.78 -5.22 -19.96
CA LEU A 9 -4.72 -4.33 -19.51
C LEU A 9 -3.69 -4.31 -20.64
N LEU A 10 -3.76 -3.28 -21.48
CA LEU A 10 -2.80 -3.07 -22.55
C LEU A 10 -1.45 -2.77 -21.90
N PHE A 11 -0.66 -3.83 -21.69
CA PHE A 11 0.77 -3.73 -21.45
C PHE A 11 1.39 -3.21 -22.75
N LEU A 12 1.57 -1.90 -22.85
CA LEU A 12 2.40 -1.33 -23.90
C LEU A 12 3.84 -1.78 -23.63
N ASN A 13 4.23 -2.89 -24.25
CA ASN A 13 5.62 -3.32 -24.37
C ASN A 13 6.34 -2.34 -25.29
N ASN A 14 6.73 -1.20 -24.74
CA ASN A 14 7.70 -0.33 -25.37
C ASN A 14 9.08 -0.96 -25.12
N SER A 15 9.64 -1.60 -26.14
CA SER A 15 10.95 -2.26 -26.15
C SER A 15 12.12 -1.25 -26.08
N ALA A 16 12.02 -0.24 -25.23
CA ALA A 16 13.17 0.51 -24.76
C ALA A 16 13.77 -0.27 -23.57
N ALA A 17 15.09 -0.33 -23.46
CA ALA A 17 15.75 -0.95 -22.31
C ALA A 17 15.24 -0.30 -21.02
N GLN A 18 14.42 -1.04 -20.27
CA GLN A 18 13.77 -0.53 -19.07
C GLN A 18 14.82 -0.36 -17.98
N SER A 19 15.14 0.89 -17.62
CA SER A 19 16.04 1.18 -16.52
C SER A 19 15.40 0.82 -15.19
N THR A 20 16.22 0.33 -14.25
CA THR A 20 15.79 0.00 -12.88
C THR A 20 16.35 1.01 -11.89
N ALA A 21 15.70 1.10 -10.73
CA ALA A 21 16.18 1.79 -9.54
C ALA A 21 15.94 0.92 -8.30
N THR A 22 16.38 1.39 -7.14
CA THR A 22 16.14 0.72 -5.86
C THR A 22 15.46 1.69 -4.90
N VAL A 23 14.34 1.25 -4.33
CA VAL A 23 13.72 1.87 -3.15
C VAL A 23 13.88 0.93 -1.97
N TYR A 24 13.55 1.41 -0.77
CA TYR A 24 13.71 0.64 0.45
C TYR A 24 12.38 0.57 1.20
N THR A 25 12.11 -0.59 1.79
CA THR A 25 11.07 -0.72 2.79
C THR A 25 11.41 0.14 4.02
N PRO A 26 10.45 0.42 4.92
CA PRO A 26 10.73 1.11 6.17
C PRO A 26 11.85 0.50 7.02
N LYS A 27 12.10 -0.82 6.93
CA LYS A 27 13.19 -1.51 7.65
C LYS A 27 14.47 -1.66 6.81
N GLY A 28 14.53 -1.03 5.64
CA GLY A 28 15.75 -0.95 4.84
C GLY A 28 15.96 -2.12 3.88
N THR A 29 14.96 -2.97 3.66
CA THR A 29 15.05 -4.04 2.66
C THR A 29 14.98 -3.44 1.26
N PRO A 30 15.95 -3.73 0.37
CA PRO A 30 15.96 -3.16 -0.98
C PRO A 30 14.89 -3.79 -1.88
N VAL A 31 14.16 -2.94 -2.59
CA VAL A 31 13.12 -3.30 -3.57
C VAL A 31 13.52 -2.74 -4.94
N THR A 32 13.68 -3.62 -5.92
CA THR A 32 13.95 -3.21 -7.30
C THR A 32 12.67 -2.66 -7.92
N VAL A 33 12.76 -1.48 -8.53
CA VAL A 33 11.65 -0.81 -9.21
C VAL A 33 12.08 -0.39 -10.62
N LEU A 34 11.10 -0.09 -11.46
CA LEU A 34 11.32 0.28 -12.85
C LEU A 34 11.13 1.78 -13.02
N VAL A 35 12.02 2.39 -13.80
CA VAL A 35 11.92 3.79 -14.21
C VAL A 35 11.30 3.81 -15.60
N LEU A 36 10.07 4.32 -15.67
CA LEU A 36 9.29 4.37 -16.90
C LEU A 36 9.18 5.79 -17.43
N ALA A 37 9.16 5.92 -18.76
CA ALA A 37 8.80 7.18 -19.40
C ALA A 37 7.32 7.51 -19.15
N GLU A 38 7.00 8.80 -19.13
CA GLU A 38 5.60 9.22 -19.00
C GLU A 38 4.84 9.00 -20.31
N ALA A 39 3.53 8.81 -20.19
CA ALA A 39 2.63 8.85 -21.33
C ALA A 39 2.42 10.28 -21.85
N SER A 40 1.95 10.41 -23.09
CA SER A 40 1.55 11.71 -23.61
C SER A 40 0.32 12.28 -22.87
N GLN A 41 0.15 13.60 -22.90
CA GLN A 41 -0.98 14.25 -22.25
C GLN A 41 -2.34 13.79 -22.80
N SER A 42 -2.42 13.43 -24.09
CA SER A 42 -3.64 12.89 -24.69
C SER A 42 -3.94 11.47 -24.19
N GLN A 43 -2.93 10.62 -24.01
CA GLN A 43 -3.10 9.30 -23.40
C GLN A 43 -3.55 9.42 -21.95
N ILE A 44 -2.92 10.29 -21.15
CA ILE A 44 -3.32 10.56 -19.76
C ILE A 44 -4.79 11.00 -19.70
N SER A 45 -5.20 11.93 -20.57
CA SER A 45 -6.58 12.42 -20.61
C SER A 45 -7.57 11.33 -21.03
N SER A 46 -7.18 10.47 -21.98
CA SER A 46 -8.00 9.33 -22.42
C SER A 46 -8.17 8.29 -21.32
N TRP A 47 -7.11 7.92 -20.61
CA TRP A 47 -7.19 6.98 -19.49
C TRP A 47 -8.00 7.52 -18.31
N ASN A 48 -7.89 8.82 -18.01
CA ASN A 48 -8.76 9.47 -17.04
C ASN A 48 -10.24 9.35 -17.44
N ALA A 49 -10.57 9.66 -18.69
CA ALA A 49 -11.93 9.60 -19.19
C ALA A 49 -12.50 8.17 -19.17
N GLN A 50 -11.69 7.17 -19.55
CA GLN A 50 -12.08 5.76 -19.50
C GLN A 50 -12.35 5.30 -18.07
N ALA A 51 -11.50 5.69 -17.11
CA ALA A 51 -11.71 5.36 -15.70
C ALA A 51 -13.04 5.92 -15.16
N THR A 52 -13.33 7.20 -15.44
CA THR A 52 -14.59 7.83 -15.00
C THR A 52 -15.81 7.23 -15.69
N ALA A 53 -15.70 6.86 -16.97
CA ALA A 53 -16.81 6.23 -17.70
C ALA A 53 -17.10 4.81 -17.22
N ALA A 54 -16.07 4.01 -16.94
CA ALA A 54 -16.22 2.63 -16.49
C ALA A 54 -16.63 2.53 -15.00
N PHE A 55 -16.15 3.45 -14.16
CA PHE A 55 -16.38 3.44 -12.71
C PHE A 55 -16.94 4.80 -12.24
N PRO A 56 -18.21 5.13 -12.58
CA PRO A 56 -18.79 6.45 -12.30
C PRO A 56 -19.00 6.74 -10.81
N ASN A 57 -18.94 5.72 -9.95
CA ASN A 57 -19.03 5.86 -8.49
C ASN A 57 -17.67 6.04 -7.79
N ALA A 58 -16.58 5.94 -8.56
CA ALA A 58 -15.22 6.20 -8.11
C ALA A 58 -14.81 7.65 -8.47
N THR A 59 -13.90 8.21 -7.71
CA THR A 59 -13.43 9.60 -7.89
C THR A 59 -11.93 9.61 -8.18
N ILE A 60 -11.50 10.35 -9.20
CA ILE A 60 -10.08 10.57 -9.48
C ILE A 60 -9.47 11.38 -8.32
N VAL A 61 -8.43 10.82 -7.69
CA VAL A 61 -7.60 11.50 -6.68
C VAL A 61 -6.36 12.13 -7.33
N SER A 62 -5.77 11.44 -8.30
CA SER A 62 -4.64 11.93 -9.09
C SER A 62 -4.73 11.38 -10.50
N ASN A 63 -4.28 12.16 -11.48
CA ASN A 63 -4.28 11.79 -12.90
C ASN A 63 -3.55 10.48 -13.19
N SER A 64 -3.90 9.87 -14.33
CA SER A 64 -3.18 8.75 -14.92
C SER A 64 -1.70 9.07 -15.12
N SER A 65 -0.87 8.05 -15.04
CA SER A 65 0.57 8.12 -15.27
C SER A 65 1.10 6.73 -15.56
N ALA A 66 2.01 6.62 -16.51
CA ALA A 66 2.72 5.39 -16.84
C ALA A 66 3.92 5.14 -15.91
N LYS A 67 4.30 6.11 -15.07
CA LYS A 67 5.51 6.03 -14.23
C LYS A 67 5.39 5.10 -13.03
N TYR A 68 4.18 4.83 -12.57
CA TYR A 68 3.93 4.04 -11.37
C TYR A 68 2.57 3.32 -11.44
N ASN A 69 2.48 2.24 -10.68
CA ASN A 69 1.30 1.38 -10.57
C ASN A 69 0.75 1.35 -9.13
N CYS A 70 -0.20 0.44 -8.88
CA CYS A 70 -0.82 0.17 -7.57
C CYS A 70 0.20 -0.06 -6.45
N HIS A 71 1.17 -0.95 -6.66
CA HIS A 71 2.18 -1.25 -5.64
C HIS A 71 3.08 -0.05 -5.35
N GLY A 72 3.57 0.63 -6.39
CA GLY A 72 4.37 1.85 -6.24
C GLY A 72 3.61 2.95 -5.50
N TYR A 73 2.32 3.10 -5.77
CA TYR A 73 1.46 4.03 -5.03
C TYR A 73 1.28 3.62 -3.55
N ALA A 74 0.84 2.38 -3.30
CA ALA A 74 0.44 1.93 -1.99
C ALA A 74 1.63 1.74 -1.03
N TRP A 75 2.74 1.20 -1.50
CA TRP A 75 3.86 0.81 -0.63
C TRP A 75 4.97 1.87 -0.57
N TYR A 76 5.12 2.69 -1.62
CA TYR A 76 6.21 3.67 -1.69
C TYR A 76 5.73 5.12 -1.65
N LEU A 77 4.92 5.56 -2.62
CA LEU A 77 4.56 6.99 -2.74
C LEU A 77 3.73 7.53 -1.59
N THR A 78 2.94 6.68 -0.93
CA THR A 78 2.16 7.08 0.25
C THR A 78 3.00 7.11 1.55
N GLU A 79 4.25 6.63 1.52
CA GLU A 79 5.18 6.69 2.66
C GLU A 79 6.07 7.93 2.66
N CYS A 80 6.14 8.65 1.55
CA CYS A 80 7.03 9.80 1.44
C CYS A 80 6.45 10.91 0.57
N ALA A 81 6.50 12.14 1.11
CA ALA A 81 6.10 13.33 0.37
C ALA A 81 7.17 13.68 -0.68
N GLY A 82 6.74 13.83 -1.94
CA GLY A 82 7.62 14.28 -3.03
C GLY A 82 8.57 13.22 -3.58
N CYS A 83 8.36 11.95 -3.28
CA CYS A 83 9.15 10.86 -3.86
C CYS A 83 8.98 10.72 -5.36
N THR A 84 10.03 10.24 -6.03
CA THR A 84 10.01 9.91 -7.45
C THR A 84 8.99 8.80 -7.72
N GLN A 85 8.27 8.88 -8.84
CA GLN A 85 7.33 7.83 -9.23
C GLN A 85 8.08 6.66 -9.86
N TYR A 86 7.82 5.45 -9.36
CA TYR A 86 8.37 4.22 -9.90
C TYR A 86 7.31 3.13 -10.01
N TRP A 87 7.50 2.25 -10.98
CA TRP A 87 6.69 1.07 -11.16
C TRP A 87 7.29 -0.09 -10.37
N MET A 88 6.49 -0.69 -9.49
CA MET A 88 6.92 -1.77 -8.60
C MET A 88 6.19 -3.05 -8.98
N ASN A 89 6.92 -4.09 -9.38
CA ASN A 89 6.33 -5.38 -9.72
C ASN A 89 6.22 -6.29 -8.50
N THR A 90 5.19 -7.12 -8.47
CA THR A 90 5.15 -8.34 -7.65
C THR A 90 6.23 -9.33 -8.10
N PRO A 91 6.89 -10.07 -7.19
CA PRO A 91 6.75 -10.07 -5.73
C PRO A 91 7.68 -9.08 -5.01
N GLY A 92 8.06 -7.97 -5.66
CA GLY A 92 8.97 -6.98 -5.07
C GLY A 92 8.34 -6.20 -3.91
N ASP A 93 7.04 -5.95 -3.98
CA ASP A 93 6.23 -5.32 -2.93
C ASP A 93 6.05 -6.23 -1.70
N ASP A 94 6.08 -7.56 -1.85
CA ASP A 94 6.00 -8.49 -0.73
C ASP A 94 7.02 -8.22 0.37
N LYS A 95 8.18 -7.67 -0.01
CA LYS A 95 9.24 -7.30 0.92
C LYS A 95 8.77 -6.36 2.04
N TYR A 96 7.74 -5.53 1.80
CA TYR A 96 7.19 -4.60 2.79
C TYR A 96 6.52 -5.31 3.97
N TRP A 97 5.99 -6.52 3.79
CA TRP A 97 5.44 -7.30 4.90
C TRP A 97 6.31 -8.50 5.28
N GLN A 98 7.10 -9.05 4.36
CA GLN A 98 8.04 -10.13 4.66
C GLN A 98 9.15 -9.69 5.64
N ASP A 99 9.59 -8.44 5.59
CA ASP A 99 10.59 -7.91 6.52
C ASP A 99 9.99 -7.33 7.82
N CYS A 100 8.66 -7.42 7.98
CA CYS A 100 7.87 -6.85 9.06
C CYS A 100 7.90 -5.30 9.13
N SER A 101 8.18 -4.59 8.03
CA SER A 101 7.89 -3.15 7.95
C SER A 101 6.39 -2.88 8.07
N TYR A 102 5.59 -3.86 7.65
CA TYR A 102 4.16 -3.94 7.80
C TYR A 102 3.76 -5.30 8.36
N VAL A 103 2.70 -5.31 9.16
CA VAL A 103 2.17 -6.53 9.79
C VAL A 103 0.71 -6.72 9.43
N GLU A 104 0.30 -7.98 9.27
CA GLU A 104 -1.07 -8.32 8.90
C GLU A 104 -2.03 -8.12 10.08
N VAL A 105 -3.13 -7.40 9.85
CA VAL A 105 -4.12 -7.00 10.86
C VAL A 105 -5.54 -7.17 10.34
N SER A 106 -6.55 -6.87 11.16
CA SER A 106 -7.92 -6.80 10.69
C SER A 106 -8.16 -5.62 9.74
N ALA A 107 -9.15 -5.72 8.86
CA ALA A 107 -9.55 -4.65 7.94
C ALA A 107 -9.85 -3.30 8.64
N SER A 108 -10.35 -3.37 9.88
CA SER A 108 -10.66 -2.19 10.68
C SER A 108 -9.42 -1.36 11.02
N GLN A 109 -8.27 -2.02 11.20
CA GLN A 109 -6.99 -1.42 11.59
C GLN A 109 -6.07 -1.13 10.40
N ALA A 110 -6.37 -1.68 9.23
CA ALA A 110 -5.49 -1.60 8.07
C ALA A 110 -5.22 -0.17 7.60
N GLN A 111 -4.01 0.06 7.11
CA GLN A 111 -3.63 1.25 6.33
C GLN A 111 -3.35 0.90 4.87
N LYS A 112 -2.81 -0.30 4.62
CA LYS A 112 -2.53 -0.85 3.30
C LYS A 112 -3.36 -2.11 3.07
N ILE A 113 -3.66 -2.39 1.81
CA ILE A 113 -4.41 -3.56 1.37
C ILE A 113 -3.66 -4.19 0.20
N SER A 114 -3.44 -5.51 0.26
CA SER A 114 -2.97 -6.32 -0.86
C SER A 114 -4.11 -7.24 -1.30
N TYR A 115 -4.34 -7.30 -2.60
CA TYR A 115 -5.37 -8.16 -3.20
C TYR A 115 -4.72 -9.52 -3.45
N ALA A 116 -4.79 -10.47 -2.53
CA ALA A 116 -4.12 -11.77 -2.70
C ALA A 116 -4.71 -12.62 -3.85
N SER A 117 -5.89 -12.24 -4.36
CA SER A 117 -6.50 -12.81 -5.56
C SER A 117 -6.08 -12.15 -6.88
N ASP A 118 -5.31 -11.05 -6.86
CA ASP A 118 -4.93 -10.29 -8.06
C ASP A 118 -3.58 -9.56 -7.91
N ASP A 119 -3.02 -9.00 -8.98
CA ASP A 119 -1.82 -8.16 -8.90
C ASP A 119 -2.19 -6.70 -8.56
N HIS A 120 -2.67 -6.48 -7.32
CA HIS A 120 -3.17 -5.17 -6.91
C HIS A 120 -2.89 -4.81 -5.44
N SER A 121 -2.74 -3.51 -5.21
CA SER A 121 -2.53 -2.92 -3.88
C SER A 121 -3.26 -1.59 -3.75
N ALA A 122 -3.76 -1.32 -2.55
CA ALA A 122 -4.48 -0.10 -2.21
C ALA A 122 -4.07 0.44 -0.84
N VAL A 123 -4.47 1.67 -0.56
CA VAL A 123 -4.45 2.24 0.80
C VAL A 123 -5.88 2.50 1.27
N LYS A 124 -6.08 2.46 2.59
CA LYS A 124 -7.34 2.86 3.19
C LYS A 124 -7.51 4.37 3.01
N SER A 125 -8.64 4.80 2.47
CA SER A 125 -8.91 6.23 2.26
C SER A 125 -9.20 6.93 3.59
N VAL A 126 -8.96 8.24 3.62
CA VAL A 126 -9.48 9.14 4.66
C VAL A 126 -11.01 9.25 4.64
N VAL A 127 -11.64 8.94 3.50
CA VAL A 127 -13.10 8.84 3.39
C VAL A 127 -13.53 7.46 3.90
N ALA A 128 -14.36 7.45 4.93
CA ALA A 128 -14.80 6.22 5.60
C ALA A 128 -15.39 5.21 4.59
N GLY A 129 -14.95 3.95 4.70
CA GLY A 129 -15.43 2.84 3.86
C GLY A 129 -14.89 2.82 2.43
N LYS A 130 -13.94 3.70 2.07
CA LYS A 130 -13.35 3.76 0.73
C LYS A 130 -11.88 3.34 0.73
N TYR A 131 -11.40 2.87 -0.43
CA TYR A 131 -10.00 2.63 -0.71
C TYR A 131 -9.49 3.62 -1.76
N GLU A 132 -8.19 3.85 -1.77
CA GLU A 132 -7.48 4.60 -2.81
C GLU A 132 -6.42 3.71 -3.45
N SER A 133 -6.48 3.56 -4.76
CA SER A 133 -5.51 2.73 -5.50
C SER A 133 -5.27 3.25 -6.91
N LYS A 134 -4.07 3.00 -7.42
CA LYS A 134 -3.68 3.29 -8.80
C LYS A 134 -4.07 2.11 -9.68
N TRP A 135 -4.81 2.34 -10.78
CA TRP A 135 -5.27 1.24 -11.62
C TRP A 135 -4.34 1.00 -12.82
N GLY A 136 -3.22 0.29 -12.61
CA GLY A 136 -2.21 0.10 -13.66
C GLY A 136 -1.65 1.45 -14.11
N SER A 137 -1.79 1.81 -15.40
CA SER A 137 -1.43 3.14 -15.92
C SER A 137 -2.54 4.21 -15.78
N TRP A 138 -3.78 3.81 -15.45
CA TRP A 138 -4.94 4.70 -15.24
C TRP A 138 -4.82 5.53 -13.94
N PRO A 139 -5.78 6.41 -13.56
CA PRO A 139 -5.61 7.31 -12.42
C PRO A 139 -5.45 6.59 -11.08
N VAL A 140 -5.09 7.37 -10.05
CA VAL A 140 -5.41 6.98 -8.67
C VAL A 140 -6.89 7.27 -8.45
N MET A 141 -7.63 6.23 -8.09
CA MET A 141 -9.06 6.28 -7.88
C MET A 141 -9.37 6.07 -6.41
N ARG A 142 -10.31 6.85 -5.87
CA ARG A 142 -11.00 6.59 -4.60
C ARG A 142 -12.29 5.87 -4.90
N HIS A 143 -12.47 4.66 -4.36
CA HIS A 143 -13.56 3.78 -4.73
C HIS A 143 -14.09 2.96 -3.55
N ASN A 144 -15.27 2.35 -3.71
CA ASN A 144 -15.73 1.31 -2.77
C ASN A 144 -14.85 0.06 -2.93
N PRO A 145 -14.70 -0.80 -1.90
CA PRO A 145 -13.91 -2.02 -2.00
C PRO A 145 -14.24 -2.90 -3.22
N THR A 146 -15.52 -2.95 -3.62
CA THR A 146 -16.04 -3.76 -4.73
C THR A 146 -16.25 -2.98 -6.04
N ASP A 147 -15.85 -1.70 -6.09
CA ASP A 147 -16.01 -0.82 -7.26
C ASP A 147 -14.64 -0.59 -7.91
N THR A 148 -14.06 -1.68 -8.41
CA THR A 148 -12.66 -1.78 -8.84
C THR A 148 -12.54 -2.75 -10.02
N PRO A 149 -11.58 -2.57 -10.93
CA PRO A 149 -11.36 -3.52 -12.03
C PRO A 149 -10.60 -4.80 -11.61
N TYR A 150 -10.25 -4.95 -10.33
CA TYR A 150 -9.40 -6.02 -9.80
C TYR A 150 -10.19 -7.01 -8.95
N ASP A 151 -9.78 -8.27 -8.92
CA ASP A 151 -10.43 -9.32 -8.12
C ASP A 151 -10.20 -9.12 -6.62
N GLU A 152 -11.25 -8.72 -5.91
CA GLU A 152 -11.26 -8.45 -4.47
C GLU A 152 -11.64 -9.65 -3.58
N THR A 153 -11.72 -10.87 -4.13
CA THR A 153 -12.18 -12.07 -3.40
C THR A 153 -11.33 -12.37 -2.17
N THR A 154 -10.01 -12.19 -2.25
CA THR A 154 -9.09 -12.41 -1.12
C THR A 154 -8.28 -11.16 -0.85
N LEU A 155 -8.56 -10.47 0.26
CA LEU A 155 -7.83 -9.28 0.68
C LEU A 155 -6.97 -9.57 1.92
N LYS A 156 -5.74 -9.07 1.90
CA LYS A 156 -4.85 -9.01 3.06
C LYS A 156 -4.65 -7.57 3.49
N TYR A 157 -4.61 -7.36 4.79
CA TYR A 157 -4.70 -6.04 5.41
C TYR A 157 -3.47 -5.79 6.26
N TYR A 158 -2.84 -4.64 6.05
CA TYR A 158 -1.56 -4.36 6.67
C TYR A 158 -1.52 -2.98 7.32
N ILE A 159 -0.76 -2.88 8.41
CA ILE A 159 -0.47 -1.61 9.11
C ILE A 159 1.02 -1.55 9.44
N LYS A 160 1.58 -0.34 9.42
CA LYS A 160 2.93 -0.10 9.90
C LYS A 160 2.96 -0.29 11.43
N PRO A 161 3.80 -1.20 11.97
CA PRO A 161 3.90 -1.35 13.41
C PRO A 161 4.26 -0.02 14.07
N SER A 162 3.59 0.28 15.17
CA SER A 162 3.88 1.46 15.97
C SER A 162 3.82 1.11 17.46
N LEU A 163 4.69 1.77 18.22
CA LEU A 163 4.64 1.83 19.67
C LEU A 163 3.97 3.14 20.06
N SER A 164 2.91 3.05 20.84
CA SER A 164 2.23 4.19 21.44
C SER A 164 2.42 4.15 22.96
N GLY A 165 2.57 5.30 23.58
CA GLY A 165 2.79 5.43 25.02
C GLY A 165 3.50 6.74 25.36
N PRO A 166 3.81 6.98 26.64
CA PRO A 166 4.61 8.13 27.05
C PRO A 166 5.95 8.18 26.31
N SER A 167 6.45 9.39 26.00
CA SER A 167 7.77 9.56 25.38
C SER A 167 8.93 9.12 26.29
N ASN A 168 8.67 9.04 27.60
CA ASN A 168 9.63 8.59 28.61
C ASN A 168 9.23 7.22 29.14
N PHE A 169 10.18 6.29 29.16
CA PHE A 169 9.96 4.93 29.67
C PHE A 169 9.76 4.89 31.20
N CYS A 170 10.25 5.91 31.93
CA CYS A 170 10.28 5.94 33.40
C CYS A 170 9.08 6.63 34.05
N THR A 171 8.04 6.98 33.29
CA THR A 171 6.80 7.56 33.83
C THR A 171 5.72 6.50 33.93
N THR A 172 4.83 6.61 34.91
CA THR A 172 3.61 5.80 34.95
C THR A 172 2.82 6.02 33.67
N GLY A 173 2.59 4.96 32.90
CA GLY A 173 1.79 5.00 31.69
C GLY A 173 1.69 3.65 31.01
N ASN A 174 0.73 3.54 30.10
CA ASN A 174 0.52 2.33 29.32
C ASN A 174 1.20 2.48 27.97
N PHE A 175 2.01 1.49 27.61
CA PHE A 175 2.54 1.34 26.27
C PHE A 175 1.69 0.32 25.51
N SER A 176 1.44 0.56 24.23
CA SER A 176 0.67 -0.34 23.36
C SER A 176 1.38 -0.50 22.03
N VAL A 177 1.49 -1.75 21.58
CA VAL A 177 2.07 -2.13 20.30
C VAL A 177 0.96 -2.61 19.38
N VAL A 178 0.97 -2.14 18.14
CA VAL A 178 0.18 -2.76 17.08
C VAL A 178 0.88 -4.04 16.65
N ALA A 179 0.32 -5.19 17.04
CA ALA A 179 0.85 -6.50 16.74
C ALA A 179 -0.02 -7.24 15.72
N PRO A 180 0.56 -8.14 14.90
CA PRO A 180 -0.22 -8.96 13.98
C PRO A 180 -1.29 -9.79 14.70
N SER A 181 -2.38 -10.12 14.00
CA SER A 181 -3.46 -10.94 14.55
C SER A 181 -2.92 -12.28 15.08
N GLY A 182 -3.30 -12.66 16.31
CA GLY A 182 -2.87 -13.91 16.93
C GLY A 182 -1.43 -13.93 17.47
N THR A 183 -0.76 -12.78 17.58
CA THR A 183 0.60 -12.72 18.16
C THR A 183 0.59 -12.30 19.63
N SER A 184 1.46 -12.95 20.43
CA SER A 184 1.75 -12.54 21.79
C SER A 184 2.86 -11.50 21.81
N VAL A 185 2.60 -10.35 22.43
CA VAL A 185 3.65 -9.35 22.69
C VAL A 185 4.28 -9.67 24.04
N THR A 186 5.49 -10.22 24.02
CA THR A 186 6.28 -10.47 25.24
C THR A 186 7.26 -9.34 25.45
N TRP A 187 7.22 -8.72 26.63
CA TRP A 187 8.20 -7.74 27.08
C TRP A 187 9.18 -8.43 28.01
N SER A 188 10.49 -8.26 27.79
CA SER A 188 11.52 -8.70 28.74
C SER A 188 12.38 -7.52 29.15
N VAL A 189 12.55 -7.35 30.46
CA VAL A 189 13.45 -6.37 31.06
C VAL A 189 14.66 -7.15 31.58
N ASN A 190 15.87 -6.82 31.11
CA ASN A 190 17.09 -7.40 31.67
C ASN A 190 17.55 -6.53 32.87
N PRO A 191 17.60 -7.07 34.11
CA PRO A 191 17.90 -6.30 35.32
C PRO A 191 19.32 -5.68 35.37
N SER A 192 20.21 -6.00 34.43
CA SER A 192 21.51 -5.32 34.33
C SER A 192 21.41 -3.85 33.85
N SER A 193 20.21 -3.40 33.45
CA SER A 193 19.88 -2.01 33.16
C SER A 193 18.41 -1.75 33.52
N ALA A 194 18.17 -1.28 34.74
CA ALA A 194 16.86 -1.17 35.36
C ALA A 194 15.81 -0.38 34.54
N ALA A 195 14.61 -0.97 34.39
CA ALA A 195 13.31 -0.29 34.52
C ALA A 195 12.20 -1.35 34.64
N THR A 196 11.64 -1.52 35.84
CA THR A 196 10.48 -2.36 36.15
C THR A 196 9.24 -1.91 35.36
N PHE A 197 8.48 -2.88 34.80
CA PHE A 197 7.14 -2.65 34.27
C PHE A 197 6.09 -3.47 35.03
N PRO A 198 4.82 -3.02 35.10
CA PRO A 198 3.81 -3.55 36.00
C PRO A 198 3.36 -4.96 35.60
N SER A 199 3.19 -5.82 36.61
CA SER A 199 2.39 -7.03 36.53
C SER A 199 0.90 -6.65 36.45
N GLY A 200 0.22 -7.00 35.36
CA GLY A 200 -1.24 -6.89 35.26
C GLY A 200 -1.93 -8.01 36.03
N SER A 201 -2.89 -7.63 36.87
CA SER A 201 -3.91 -8.48 37.50
C SER A 201 -5.06 -8.79 36.56
#